data_AF-A0A7V1IH43-F1
#
_entry.id   AF-A0A7V1IH43-F1
#
_cell.length_a   1.000
_cell.length_b   1.000
_cell.length_c   1.000
_cell.angle_alpha   90.00
_cell.angle_beta   90.00
_cell.angle_gamma   90.00
#
_symmetry.space_group_name_H-M   'P 1'
#
loop_
_entity.id
_entity.type
_entity.pdbx_description
1 polymer ?
#
loop_
_entity_poly.entity_id
_entity_poly.type
_entity_poly.pdbx_seq_one_letter_code
_entity_poly.pdbx_strand_id
1 'polypeptide(L)'
;MTDPTRGEICAVAAAEAFRGDGEILASCFGTAPAIGARLAKATFEPDLLMTDGICTVVDNPNPVSGPGHEPIVEAWLPFRTIFDHLWNGKRHVIMAASQIDRFGNQNFACIGDHAKP
;
A
#
# COMPACT_ATOMS: atom_id res chain seq x y z
N MET A 1 -9.70 -13.49 25.01
CA MET A 1 -9.01 -12.62 24.03
C MET A 1 -8.66 -11.33 24.74
N THR A 2 -7.48 -10.79 24.49
CA THR A 2 -7.12 -9.42 24.93
C THR A 2 -7.88 -8.41 24.08
N ASP A 3 -8.16 -7.24 24.64
CA ASP A 3 -8.76 -6.14 23.88
C ASP A 3 -7.81 -5.67 22.75
N PRO A 4 -8.34 -5.27 21.59
CA PRO A 4 -7.52 -4.82 20.48
C PRO A 4 -6.81 -3.50 20.80
N THR A 5 -5.56 -3.40 20.40
CA THR A 5 -4.76 -2.19 20.46
C THR A 5 -5.18 -1.19 19.39
N ARG A 6 -4.83 0.09 19.58
CA ARG A 6 -5.07 1.12 18.55
C ARG A 6 -4.38 0.79 17.22
N GLY A 7 -3.19 0.19 17.27
CA GLY A 7 -2.43 -0.20 16.08
C GLY A 7 -3.18 -1.24 15.24
N GLU A 8 -3.76 -2.26 15.89
CA GLU A 8 -4.58 -3.28 15.22
C GLU A 8 -5.84 -2.66 14.61
N ILE A 9 -6.50 -1.75 15.33
CA ILE A 9 -7.66 -1.01 14.80
C ILE A 9 -7.28 -0.21 13.54
N CYS A 10 -6.16 0.53 13.57
CA CYS A 10 -5.69 1.28 12.40
C CYS A 10 -5.28 0.38 11.23
N ALA A 11 -4.68 -0.78 11.49
CA ALA A 11 -4.31 -1.75 10.47
C ALA A 11 -5.55 -2.34 9.78
N VAL A 12 -6.59 -2.69 10.55
CA VAL A 12 -7.88 -3.13 9.99
C VAL A 12 -8.54 -2.00 9.20
N ALA A 13 -8.55 -0.77 9.72
CA ALA A 13 -9.11 0.37 8.99
C ALA A 13 -8.40 0.62 7.66
N ALA A 14 -7.08 0.44 7.59
CA ALA A 14 -6.32 0.51 6.35
C ALA A 14 -6.62 -0.66 5.41
N ALA A 15 -6.86 -1.88 5.94
CA ALA A 15 -7.28 -3.02 5.13
C ALA A 15 -8.65 -2.78 4.49
N GLU A 16 -9.61 -2.26 5.24
CA GLU A 16 -10.97 -1.95 4.77
C GLU A 16 -11.00 -0.96 3.59
N ALA A 17 -9.96 -0.12 3.44
CA ALA A 17 -9.85 0.78 2.29
C ALA A 17 -9.79 0.02 0.95
N PHE A 18 -9.35 -1.25 0.95
CA PHE A 18 -9.25 -2.07 -0.26
C PHE A 18 -10.50 -2.90 -0.53
N ARG A 19 -11.51 -2.87 0.34
CA ARG A 19 -12.69 -3.75 0.17
C ARG A 19 -13.42 -3.45 -1.14
N GLY A 20 -13.60 -4.48 -1.95
CA GLY A 20 -14.23 -4.44 -3.27
C GLY A 20 -13.31 -3.99 -4.40
N ASP A 21 -12.01 -3.79 -4.14
CA ASP A 21 -11.04 -3.40 -5.18
C ASP A 21 -10.77 -4.53 -6.18
N GLY A 22 -10.82 -5.79 -5.74
CA GLY A 22 -10.56 -6.96 -6.59
C GLY A 22 -9.15 -6.98 -7.17
N GLU A 23 -9.02 -7.38 -8.44
CA GLU A 23 -7.73 -7.57 -9.11
C GLU A 23 -7.10 -6.24 -9.58
N ILE A 24 -6.56 -5.47 -8.62
CA ILE A 24 -5.80 -4.25 -8.88
C ILE A 24 -4.49 -4.21 -8.08
N LEU A 25 -3.58 -3.33 -8.48
CA LEU A 25 -2.32 -3.12 -7.78
C LEU A 25 -2.52 -2.30 -6.48
N ALA A 26 -2.31 -2.92 -5.33
CA ALA A 26 -2.23 -2.24 -4.04
C ALA A 26 -0.82 -1.65 -3.84
N SER A 27 -0.73 -0.33 -3.64
CA SER A 27 0.53 0.38 -3.39
C SER A 27 0.48 1.12 -2.06
N CYS A 28 1.18 0.60 -1.04
CA CYS A 28 1.11 1.16 0.31
C CYS A 28 2.44 1.73 0.77
N PHE A 29 2.44 3.01 1.14
CA PHE A 29 3.62 3.69 1.66
C PHE A 29 3.45 4.01 3.15
N GLY A 30 4.19 3.26 3.98
CA GLY A 30 4.14 3.33 5.44
C GLY A 30 3.76 1.99 6.08
N THR A 31 4.14 1.79 7.34
CA THR A 31 3.97 0.49 8.03
C THR A 31 2.51 0.09 8.19
N ALA A 32 1.65 0.98 8.71
CA ALA A 32 0.24 0.64 8.94
C ALA A 32 -0.52 0.35 7.63
N PRO A 33 -0.39 1.17 6.55
CA PRO A 33 -0.96 0.83 5.25
C PRO A 33 -0.45 -0.50 4.68
N ALA A 34 0.86 -0.78 4.80
CA ALA A 34 1.44 -2.03 4.31
C ALA A 34 0.90 -3.26 5.07
N ILE A 35 0.69 -3.16 6.39
CA ILE A 35 0.00 -4.22 7.15
C ILE A 35 -1.44 -4.35 6.67
N GLY A 36 -2.16 -3.24 6.48
CA GLY A 36 -3.54 -3.23 6.01
C GLY A 36 -3.74 -3.92 4.67
N ALA A 37 -2.97 -3.57 3.64
CA ALA A 37 -3.06 -4.20 2.32
C ALA A 37 -2.74 -5.70 2.38
N ARG A 38 -1.73 -6.11 3.15
CA ARG A 38 -1.40 -7.53 3.34
C ARG A 38 -2.51 -8.27 4.07
N LEU A 39 -3.14 -7.63 5.05
CA LEU A 39 -4.29 -8.19 5.76
C LEU A 39 -5.48 -8.34 4.83
N ALA A 40 -5.80 -7.34 4.00
CA ALA A 40 -6.87 -7.40 3.01
C ALA A 40 -6.62 -8.57 2.03
N LYS A 41 -5.42 -8.66 1.45
CA LYS A 41 -5.03 -9.77 0.56
C LYS A 41 -5.12 -11.13 1.25
N ALA A 42 -4.66 -11.26 2.49
CA ALA A 42 -4.70 -12.51 3.22
C ALA A 42 -6.10 -12.94 3.69
N THR A 43 -7.13 -12.10 3.51
CA THR A 43 -8.46 -12.35 4.08
C THR A 43 -9.61 -12.18 3.08
N PHE A 44 -9.95 -10.95 2.71
CA PHE A 44 -11.19 -10.65 1.97
C PHE A 44 -10.98 -10.06 0.56
N GLU A 45 -9.75 -9.68 0.19
CA GLU A 45 -9.39 -9.27 -1.18
C GLU A 45 -8.19 -10.06 -1.72
N PRO A 46 -8.29 -11.40 -1.86
CA PRO A 46 -7.16 -12.26 -2.24
C PRO A 46 -6.55 -11.92 -3.61
N ASP A 47 -7.34 -11.32 -4.50
CA ASP A 47 -6.95 -10.98 -5.87
C ASP A 47 -6.12 -9.68 -5.95
N LEU A 48 -5.90 -8.96 -4.84
CA LEU A 48 -5.02 -7.78 -4.86
C LEU A 48 -3.62 -8.15 -5.34
N LEU A 49 -3.10 -7.39 -6.30
CA LEU A 49 -1.70 -7.48 -6.71
C LEU A 49 -0.84 -6.69 -5.72
N MET A 50 0.26 -7.27 -5.27
CA MET A 50 1.25 -6.61 -4.42
C MET A 50 2.66 -6.83 -4.95
N THR A 51 3.55 -5.86 -4.71
CA THR A 51 4.95 -5.98 -5.12
C THR A 51 5.86 -6.30 -3.94
N ASP A 52 7.07 -6.76 -4.27
CA ASP A 52 8.22 -6.81 -3.36
C ASP A 52 8.71 -5.41 -2.91
N GLY A 53 8.11 -4.34 -3.43
CA GLY A 53 8.52 -2.95 -3.21
C GLY A 53 9.64 -2.48 -4.15
N ILE A 54 10.09 -3.32 -5.09
CA ILE A 54 11.20 -3.05 -6.01
C ILE A 54 10.74 -3.16 -7.46
N CYS A 55 10.51 -4.38 -7.95
CA CYS A 55 10.18 -4.60 -9.37
C CYS A 55 9.49 -5.94 -9.68
N THR A 56 9.02 -6.69 -8.69
CA THR A 56 8.29 -7.95 -8.94
C THR A 56 6.94 -7.94 -8.25
N VAL A 57 5.94 -8.56 -8.90
CA VAL A 57 4.68 -8.93 -8.25
C VAL A 57 4.90 -10.22 -7.50
N VAL A 58 4.42 -10.29 -6.26
CA VAL A 58 4.58 -11.43 -5.37
C VAL A 58 3.21 -11.93 -4.91
N ASP A 59 3.03 -13.25 -4.97
CA ASP A 59 1.79 -13.90 -4.54
C ASP A 59 1.57 -13.70 -3.03
N ASN A 60 2.52 -14.17 -2.22
CA ASN A 60 2.46 -13.98 -0.77
C ASN A 60 3.53 -12.97 -0.31
N PRO A 61 3.15 -11.71 -0.05
CA PRO A 61 4.10 -10.67 0.33
C PRO A 61 4.71 -10.95 1.71
N ASN A 62 6.02 -10.70 1.82
CA ASN A 62 6.76 -10.84 3.06
C ASN A 62 6.19 -9.98 4.21
N PRO A 63 6.36 -10.38 5.49
CA PRO A 63 6.00 -9.56 6.64
C PRO A 63 6.62 -8.15 6.59
N VAL A 64 5.96 -7.15 7.20
CA VAL A 64 6.55 -5.79 7.34
C VAL A 64 7.87 -5.77 8.12
N SER A 65 8.08 -6.77 8.98
CA SER A 65 9.22 -6.86 9.90
C SER A 65 9.47 -8.32 10.28
N GLY A 66 10.72 -8.63 10.64
CA GLY A 66 11.11 -9.98 11.03
C GLY A 66 11.60 -10.82 9.85
N PRO A 67 11.82 -12.12 10.05
CA PRO A 67 12.29 -13.01 9.00
C PRO A 67 11.24 -13.13 7.89
N GLY A 68 11.70 -13.00 6.64
CA GLY A 68 10.88 -13.27 5.45
C GLY A 68 11.06 -14.70 4.93
N HIS A 69 10.40 -14.98 3.82
CA HIS A 69 10.52 -16.17 3.00
C HIS A 69 10.97 -15.82 1.58
N GLU A 70 11.43 -16.84 0.85
CA GLU A 70 11.72 -16.71 -0.58
C GLU A 70 10.42 -16.38 -1.32
N PRO A 71 10.33 -15.22 -2.01
CA PRO A 71 9.08 -14.80 -2.64
C PRO A 71 8.73 -15.68 -3.84
N ILE A 72 7.45 -16.00 -3.97
CA ILE A 72 6.90 -16.56 -5.21
C ILE A 72 6.63 -15.37 -6.13
N VAL A 73 7.48 -15.23 -7.14
CA VAL A 73 7.37 -14.15 -8.14
C VAL A 73 6.34 -14.54 -9.20
N GLU A 74 5.31 -13.73 -9.35
CA GLU A 74 4.23 -13.94 -10.32
C GLU A 74 4.48 -13.20 -11.64
N ALA A 75 5.12 -12.02 -11.55
CA ALA A 75 5.41 -11.20 -12.72
C ALA A 75 6.56 -10.22 -12.46
N TRP A 76 7.17 -9.76 -13.56
CA TRP A 76 8.09 -8.63 -13.55
C TRP A 76 7.31 -7.32 -13.75
N LEU A 77 7.47 -6.37 -12.83
CA LEU A 77 6.76 -5.10 -12.79
C LEU A 77 7.75 -3.96 -12.44
N PRO A 78 8.61 -3.57 -13.39
CA PRO A 78 9.56 -2.48 -13.18
C PRO A 78 8.84 -1.13 -13.07
N PHE A 79 9.55 -0.12 -12.56
CA PHE A 79 8.98 1.21 -12.33
C PHE A 79 8.29 1.83 -13.56
N ARG A 80 8.80 1.56 -14.78
CA ARG A 80 8.13 2.01 -16.01
C ARG A 80 6.69 1.47 -16.12
N THR A 81 6.47 0.21 -15.77
CA THR A 81 5.17 -0.47 -15.85
C THR A 81 4.21 0.00 -14.75
N ILE A 82 4.71 0.54 -13.63
CA ILE A 82 3.86 1.19 -12.62
C ILE A 82 3.03 2.33 -13.25
N PHE A 83 3.60 3.06 -14.22
CA PHE A 83 2.87 4.12 -14.91
C PHE A 83 1.73 3.59 -15.79
N ASP A 84 1.86 2.39 -16.36
CA ASP A 84 0.79 1.76 -17.12
C ASP A 84 -0.40 1.40 -16.21
N HIS A 85 -0.13 0.88 -15.00
CA HIS A 85 -1.15 0.62 -13.98
C HIS A 85 -1.78 1.90 -13.39
N LEU A 86 -0.98 2.97 -13.24
CA LEU A 86 -1.51 4.28 -12.88
C LEU A 86 -2.48 4.80 -13.95
N TRP A 87 -2.07 4.71 -15.22
CA TRP A 87 -2.83 5.27 -16.34
C TRP A 87 -4.13 4.51 -16.63
N ASN A 88 -4.12 3.18 -16.49
CA ASN A 88 -5.31 2.35 -16.72
C ASN A 88 -6.28 2.31 -15.52
N GLY A 89 -5.95 2.98 -14.41
CA GLY A 89 -6.78 3.06 -13.20
C GLY A 89 -6.81 1.77 -12.36
N LYS A 90 -6.01 0.75 -12.69
CA LYS A 90 -5.92 -0.51 -11.94
C LYS A 90 -4.89 -0.44 -10.82
N ARG A 91 -5.00 0.61 -9.99
CA ARG A 91 -4.10 0.85 -8.87
C ARG A 91 -4.77 1.66 -7.76
N HIS A 92 -4.70 1.16 -6.54
CA HIS A 92 -5.06 1.91 -5.33
C HIS A 92 -3.79 2.20 -4.54
N VAL A 93 -3.52 3.49 -4.30
CA VAL A 93 -2.38 3.94 -3.50
C VAL A 93 -2.80 4.53 -2.16
N ILE A 94 -2.15 4.12 -1.07
CA ILE A 94 -2.21 4.80 0.22
C ILE A 94 -0.85 5.48 0.46
N MET A 95 -0.86 6.81 0.50
CA MET A 95 0.33 7.65 0.67
C MET A 95 0.39 8.23 2.09
N ALA A 96 1.60 8.36 2.62
CA ALA A 96 1.85 9.24 3.76
C ALA A 96 1.85 10.71 3.31
N ALA A 97 1.51 11.61 4.22
CA ALA A 97 1.42 13.04 3.94
C ALA A 97 1.99 13.86 5.10
N SER A 98 2.72 14.93 4.78
CA SER A 98 3.13 15.92 5.77
C SER A 98 1.99 16.88 6.11
N GLN A 99 1.15 17.22 5.12
CA GLN A 99 -0.05 18.03 5.31
C GLN A 99 -1.20 17.48 4.47
N ILE A 100 -2.41 17.55 5.02
CA ILE A 100 -3.68 17.29 4.33
C ILE A 100 -4.63 18.42 4.71
N ASP A 101 -5.24 19.08 3.73
CA ASP A 101 -6.26 20.10 3.99
C ASP A 101 -7.69 19.53 3.99
N ARG A 102 -8.66 20.39 4.28
CA ARG A 102 -10.08 20.01 4.37
C ARG A 102 -10.71 19.57 3.04
N PHE A 103 -10.05 19.79 1.91
CA PHE A 103 -10.53 19.45 0.57
C PHE A 103 -9.81 18.24 -0.03
N GLY A 104 -8.84 17.67 0.70
CA GLY A 104 -8.07 16.52 0.26
C GLY A 104 -6.81 16.87 -0.52
N ASN A 105 -6.39 18.15 -0.56
CA ASN A 105 -5.07 18.47 -1.07
C ASN A 105 -4.00 17.92 -0.13
N GLN A 106 -2.98 17.29 -0.69
CA GLN A 106 -1.93 16.60 0.05
C GLN A 106 -0.56 17.19 -0.29
N ASN A 107 0.26 17.40 0.74
CA ASN A 107 1.65 17.85 0.59
C ASN A 107 2.63 16.84 1.15
N PHE A 108 3.60 16.45 0.33
CA PHE A 108 4.76 15.62 0.67
C PHE A 108 6.06 16.20 0.10
N ALA A 109 6.04 17.45 -0.37
CA ALA A 109 7.16 18.10 -1.04
C ALA A 109 7.98 18.97 -0.07
N CYS A 110 7.44 20.11 0.38
CA CYS A 110 8.15 21.06 1.24
C CYS A 110 7.21 21.96 2.06
N ILE A 111 7.75 22.66 3.07
CA ILE A 111 7.02 23.63 3.89
C ILE A 111 7.63 25.02 3.68
N GLY A 112 6.90 25.96 3.07
CA GLY A 112 7.42 27.29 2.74
C GLY A 112 7.50 27.51 1.23
N ASP A 113 8.33 28.47 0.80
CA ASP A 113 8.54 28.76 -0.62
C ASP A 113 9.33 27.63 -1.29
N HIS A 114 8.88 27.11 -2.44
CA HIS A 114 9.56 26.04 -3.15
C HIS A 114 11.01 26.37 -3.54
N ALA A 115 11.34 27.64 -3.81
CA ALA A 115 12.71 28.05 -4.11
C ALA A 115 13.62 28.09 -2.87
N LYS A 116 13.03 28.11 -1.67
CA LYS A 116 13.72 28.14 -0.38
C LYS A 116 12.88 27.41 0.69
N PRO A 117 12.80 26.08 0.58
CA PRO A 117 11.89 25.25 1.35
C PRO A 117 12.28 25.13 2.83
#